data_AF-X1A0Y8-F1
#
_entry.id   AF-X1A0Y8-F1
#
_cell.length_a   1.000
_cell.length_b   1.000
_cell.length_c   1.000
_cell.angle_alpha   90.00
_cell.angle_beta   90.00
_cell.angle_gamma   90.00
#
_symmetry.space_group_name_H-M   'P 1'
#
loop_
_entity.id
_entity.type
_entity.pdbx_description
1 polymer ?
#
loop_
_entity_poly.entity_id
_entity_poly.type
_entity_poly.pdbx_seq_one_letter_code
_entity_poly.pdbx_strand_id
1 'polypeptide(L)' 'MTVLRQHNIKIQRGKITLRPMNKEDWEILLKWNSDPEVLYYSEGENVPDLA' A
#
# COMPACT_ATOMS: atom_id res chain seq x y z
N MET A 1 -11.92 -20.72 7.23
CA MET A 1 -12.02 -19.38 6.58
C MET A 1 -11.62 -18.34 7.60
N THR A 2 -10.57 -17.57 7.35
CA THR A 2 -10.10 -16.53 8.27
C THR A 2 -10.85 -15.23 7.98
N VAL A 3 -11.53 -14.67 8.97
CA VAL A 3 -12.21 -13.37 8.85
C VAL A 3 -11.16 -12.27 8.99
N LEU A 4 -11.03 -11.40 7.99
CA LEU A 4 -10.16 -10.23 8.06
C LEU A 4 -10.69 -9.28 9.15
N ARG A 5 -9.83 -8.90 10.11
CA ARG A 5 -10.18 -7.89 11.11
C ARG A 5 -10.23 -6.52 10.45
N GLN A 6 -11.31 -5.78 10.70
CA GLN A 6 -11.54 -4.44 10.16
C GLN A 6 -11.64 -3.41 11.29
N HIS A 7 -11.27 -2.17 10.99
CA HIS A 7 -11.47 -1.03 11.88
C HIS A 7 -11.87 0.21 11.08
N ASN A 8 -12.48 1.18 11.75
CA ASN A 8 -12.81 2.49 11.20
C ASN A 8 -11.98 3.63 11.82
N ILE A 9 -10.96 3.31 12.62
CA ILE A 9 -10.10 4.27 13.32
C ILE A 9 -9.39 5.18 12.32
N LYS A 10 -9.43 6.49 12.58
CA LYS A 10 -8.66 7.52 11.88
C LYS A 10 -7.71 8.20 12.86
N ILE A 11 -6.48 8.45 12.44
CA ILE A 11 -5.45 9.09 13.25
C ILE A 11 -4.98 10.33 12.48
N GLN A 12 -4.95 11.49 13.13
CA GLN A 12 -4.52 12.73 12.50
C GLN A 12 -3.34 13.34 13.25
N ARG A 13 -2.32 13.77 12.52
CA ARG A 13 -1.20 14.55 13.04
C ARG A 13 -0.87 15.67 12.06
N GLY A 14 -1.17 16.91 12.46
CA GLY A 14 -1.02 18.07 11.58
C GLY A 14 -1.86 17.91 10.30
N LYS A 15 -1.18 17.97 9.14
CA LYS A 15 -1.80 17.81 7.81
C LYS A 15 -1.93 16.35 7.36
N ILE A 16 -1.44 15.40 8.14
CA ILE A 16 -1.45 13.98 7.78
C ILE A 16 -2.60 13.28 8.50
N THR A 17 -3.38 12.52 7.73
CA THR A 17 -4.46 11.69 8.24
C THR A 17 -4.24 10.25 7.78
N LEU A 18 -4.10 9.34 8.75
CA LEU A 18 -4.20 7.91 8.53
C LEU A 18 -5.66 7.50 8.67
N ARG A 19 -6.17 6.77 7.68
CA ARG A 19 -7.52 6.22 7.66
C ARG A 19 -7.49 4.81 7.09
N PRO A 20 -8.53 3.99 7.32
CA PRO A 20 -8.68 2.75 6.59
C PRO A 20 -8.72 3.03 5.09
N MET A 21 -8.07 2.15 4.34
CA MET A 21 -8.07 2.15 2.89
C MET A 21 -9.47 1.83 2.35
N ASN A 22 -9.83 2.45 1.24
CA ASN A 22 -11.08 2.18 0.53
C ASN A 22 -10.81 1.94 -0.97
N LYS A 23 -11.88 1.72 -1.75
CA LYS A 23 -11.76 1.38 -3.17
C LYS A 23 -11.21 2.53 -4.01
N GLU A 24 -11.46 3.75 -3.57
CA GLU A 24 -11.02 4.97 -4.23
C GLU A 24 -9.49 5.11 -4.20
N ASP A 25 -8.82 4.47 -3.24
CA ASP A 25 -7.35 4.47 -3.14
C ASP A 25 -6.68 3.47 -4.09
N TRP A 26 -7.44 2.54 -4.66
CA TRP A 26 -6.87 1.39 -5.37
C TRP A 26 -6.06 1.79 -6.60
N GLU A 27 -6.49 2.80 -7.35
CA GLU A 27 -5.75 3.25 -8.54
C GLU A 27 -4.33 3.73 -8.18
N ILE A 28 -4.20 4.43 -7.06
CA ILE A 28 -2.91 4.94 -6.57
C ILE A 28 -2.07 3.77 -6.05
N LEU A 29 -2.67 2.87 -5.28
CA LEU A 29 -1.97 1.73 -4.69
C LEU A 29 -1.49 0.74 -5.74
N LEU A 30 -2.28 0.49 -6.79
CA LEU A 30 -1.90 -0.41 -7.87
C LEU A 30 -0.67 0.12 -8.62
N LYS A 31 -0.64 1.43 -8.90
CA LYS A 31 0.52 2.08 -9.51
C LYS A 31 1.75 1.95 -8.63
N TRP A 32 1.60 2.26 -7.33
CA TRP A 32 2.70 2.18 -6.37
C TRP A 32 3.21 0.76 -6.15
N ASN A 33 2.33 -0.23 -6.01
CA ASN A 33 2.69 -1.65 -5.88
C ASN A 33 3.27 -2.26 -7.16
N SER A 34 3.21 -1.57 -8.30
CA SER A 34 3.84 -2.00 -9.55
C SER A 34 5.16 -1.26 -9.81
N ASP A 35 5.55 -0.32 -8.94
CA ASP A 35 6.78 0.43 -9.08
C ASP A 35 7.99 -0.48 -8.76
N PRO A 36 8.98 -0.62 -9.67
CA PRO A 36 10.14 -1.47 -9.44
C PRO A 36 10.95 -1.12 -8.20
N GLU A 37 11.06 0.17 -7.83
CA GLU A 37 11.78 0.59 -6.63
C GLU A 37 11.03 0.12 -5.38
N VAL A 38 9.70 0.23 -5.39
CA VAL A 38 8.84 -0.26 -4.30
C VAL A 38 8.90 -1.78 -4.19
N LEU A 39 8.87 -2.48 -5.31
CA LEU A 39 8.96 -3.94 -5.35
C LEU A 39 10.32 -4.42 -4.84
N TYR A 40 11.42 -3.76 -5.20
CA TYR A 40 12.76 -4.09 -4.69
C TYR A 40 12.81 -4.08 -3.16
N TYR A 41 12.25 -3.06 -2.52
CA TYR A 41 12.23 -2.97 -1.05
C TYR A 41 11.19 -3.87 -0.38
N SER A 42 10.11 -4.26 -1.07
CA SER A 42 9.02 -5.06 -0.49
C SER A 42 9.16 -6.57 -0.73
N GLU A 43 9.79 -6.99 -1.83
CA GLU A 43 9.97 -8.39 -2.24
C GLU A 43 11.44 -8.86 -2.19
N GLY A 44 12.41 -7.94 -2.09
CA GLY A 44 13.85 -8.24 -2.06
C GLY A 44 14.49 -8.35 -3.45
N GLU A 45 15.71 -8.91 -3.53
CA GLU A 45 16.55 -8.94 -4.76
C GLU A 45 16.01 -9.79 -5.93
N ASN A 46 14.81 -10.35 -5.85
CA ASN A 46 14.21 -11.19 -6.90
C ASN A 46 13.35 -10.41 -7.92
N VAL A 47 13.43 -9.08 -7.95
CA VAL A 47 12.79 -8.28 -9.00
C VAL A 47 13.72 -8.27 -10.22
N PRO A 48 13.29 -8.79 -11.39
CA PRO A 48 14.11 -8.73 -12.60
C PRO A 48 14.42 -7.27 -12.94
N ASP A 49 15.69 -6.94 -13.14
CA ASP A 49 16.10 -5.66 -13.72
C ASP A 49 15.33 -5.48 -15.05
N LEU A 50 14.34 -4.59 -15.06
CA LEU A 50 13.73 -4.10 -16.29
C LEU A 50 14.64 -2.99 -16.83
N ALA A 51 15.79 -3.40 -17.37
CA ALA A 51 16.62 -2.58 -18.24
C ALA A 51 15.97 -2.42 -19.63
#